data_AF-A0A661RYR2-F1
#
_entry.id   AF-A0A661RYR2-F1
#
_cell.length_a   1.000
_cell.length_b   1.000
_cell.length_c   1.000
_cell.angle_alpha   90.00
_cell.angle_beta   90.00
_cell.angle_gamma   90.00
#
_symmetry.space_group_name_H-M   'P 1'
#
loop_
_entity.id
_entity.type
_entity.pdbx_description
1 polymer ?
#
loop_
_entity_poly.entity_id
_entity_poly.type
_entity_poly.pdbx_seq_one_letter_code
_entity_poly.pdbx_strand_id
1 'polypeptide(L)' 'MPKNREIKIKAMWDAEAEVRIAVSDDVPGLATEAETSAQLVQKM' A
#
# COMPACT_ATOMS: atom_id res chain seq x y z
N MET A 1 -16.66 -21.05 -7.63
CA MET A 1 -16.28 -20.24 -6.44
C MET A 1 -15.11 -19.36 -6.84
N PRO A 2 -15.20 -18.02 -6.77
CA PRO A 2 -14.01 -17.20 -6.94
C PRO A 2 -13.03 -17.57 -5.82
N LYS A 3 -11.79 -17.90 -6.19
CA LYS A 3 -10.73 -18.09 -5.20
C LYS A 3 -10.37 -16.71 -4.65
N ASN A 4 -10.48 -16.50 -3.34
CA ASN A 4 -9.85 -15.34 -2.71
C ASN A 4 -8.34 -15.46 -2.95
N ARG A 5 -7.80 -14.56 -3.77
CA ARG A 5 -6.36 -14.42 -3.97
C ARG A 5 -5.84 -13.44 -2.94
N GLU A 6 -4.87 -13.86 -2.14
CA GLU A 6 -4.12 -12.96 -1.28
C GLU A 6 -3.29 -12.00 -2.15
N ILE A 7 -3.35 -10.71 -1.86
CA ILE A 7 -2.59 -9.65 -2.52
C ILE A 7 -1.52 -9.15 -1.55
N LYS A 8 -0.26 -9.16 -1.97
CA LYS A 8 0.84 -8.69 -1.14
C LYS A 8 1.10 -7.21 -1.41
N ILE A 9 1.07 -6.40 -0.36
CA ILE A 9 1.36 -4.97 -0.42
C ILE A 9 2.64 -4.70 0.36
N LYS A 10 3.58 -3.98 -0.27
CA LYS A 10 4.81 -3.50 0.36
C LYS A 10 4.56 -2.07 0.82
N ALA A 11 4.70 -1.82 2.13
CA ALA A 11 4.65 -0.49 2.71
C ALA A 11 6.05 -0.05 3.15
N MET A 12 6.51 1.09 2.66
CA MET A 12 7.82 1.67 2.99
C MET A 12 7.65 3.07 3.57
N TRP A 13 8.58 3.47 4.43
CA TRP A 13 8.65 4.84 4.94
C TRP A 13 9.52 5.68 4.01
N ASP A 14 8.98 6.80 3.55
CA ASP A 14 9.74 7.86 2.90
C ASP A 14 10.08 8.91 3.95
N ALA A 15 11.38 9.04 4.25
CA ALA A 15 11.86 9.96 5.27
C ALA A 15 11.94 11.41 4.79
N GLU A 16 12.00 11.66 3.47
CA GLU A 16 12.05 13.02 2.93
C GLU A 16 10.66 13.64 2.91
N ALA A 17 9.65 12.83 2.59
CA ALA A 17 8.26 13.26 2.54
C ALA A 17 7.49 13.02 3.86
N GLU A 18 8.09 12.32 4.82
CA GLU A 18 7.48 11.93 6.10
C GLU A 18 6.12 11.19 5.93
N VAL A 19 6.05 10.33 4.92
CA VAL A 19 4.86 9.52 4.62
C VAL A 19 5.22 8.06 4.44
N ARG A 20 4.23 7.20 4.61
CA ARG A 20 4.28 5.81 4.18
C ARG A 20 3.78 5.68 2.76
N ILE A 21 4.52 4.97 1.93
CA ILE A 21 4.18 4.65 0.54
C ILE A 21 3.81 3.16 0.47
N ALA A 22 2.74 2.84 -0.25
CA ALA A 22 2.35 1.47 -0.56
C ALA A 22 2.41 1.18 -2.05
N VAL A 23 3.03 0.05 -2.39
CA VAL A 23 3.14 -0.49 -3.74
C VAL A 23 2.88 -2.00 -3.75
N SER A 24 2.45 -2.56 -4.89
CA SER A 24 2.25 -4.00 -5.03
C SER A 24 2.57 -4.48 -6.44
N ASP A 25 3.29 -5.60 -6.53
CA ASP A 25 3.52 -6.30 -7.80
C ASP A 25 2.27 -7.10 -8.24
N ASP A 26 1.38 -7.43 -7.30
CA ASP A 26 0.11 -8.12 -7.56
C ASP A 26 -0.97 -7.18 -8.14
N VAL A 27 -0.82 -5.86 -7.92
CA VAL A 27 -1.73 -4.81 -8.41
C VAL A 27 -0.91 -3.77 -9.18
N PRO A 28 -0.65 -3.98 -10.48
CA PRO A 28 0.09 -3.03 -11.29
C PRO A 28 -0.54 -1.63 -11.24
N GLY A 29 0.27 -0.62 -10.93
CA GLY A 29 -0.18 0.76 -10.79
C GLY A 29 -0.69 1.15 -9.39
N LEU A 30 -0.70 0.23 -8.42
CA LEU A 30 -0.90 0.60 -7.02
C LEU A 30 0.30 1.44 -6.53
N ALA A 31 0.07 2.73 -6.36
CA ALA A 31 0.96 3.66 -5.69
C ALA A 31 0.10 4.63 -4.88
N THR A 32 0.16 4.54 -3.56
CA THR A 32 -0.55 5.45 -2.65
C THR A 32 0.28 5.77 -1.43
N GLU A 33 0.03 6.92 -0.82
CA GLU A 33 0.82 7.43 0.31
C GLU A 33 -0.09 7.94 1.43
N ALA A 34 0.39 7.91 2.67
CA ALA A 34 -0.28 8.51 3.82
C ALA A 34 0.69 8.74 4.99
N GLU A 35 0.40 9.72 5.84
CA GLU A 35 1.21 10.06 7.01
C GLU A 35 1.31 8.90 8.02
N THR A 36 0.27 8.07 8.13
CA THR A 36 0.23 6.94 9.08
C THR A 36 -0.14 5.62 8.42
N SER A 37 0.25 4.51 9.03
CA SER A 37 -0.10 3.16 8.55
C SER A 37 -1.62 2.96 8.50
N ALA A 38 -2.34 3.50 9.48
CA ALA A 38 -3.79 3.37 9.56
C ALA A 38 -4.49 4.09 8.40
N GLN A 39 -4.05 5.32 8.08
CA GLN A 39 -4.55 6.05 6.92
C GLN A 39 -4.19 5.36 5.60
N LEU A 40 -3.00 4.75 5.51
CA LEU A 40 -2.59 4.00 4.32
C LEU A 40 -3.49 2.78 4.08
N VAL A 41 -3.85 2.06 5.14
CA VAL A 41 -4.78 0.93 5.09
C VAL A 41 -6.20 1.38 4.73
N GLN A 42 -6.66 2.53 5.25
CA GLN A 42 -7.99 3.08 4.91
C GLN A 42 -8.15 3.45 3.43
N LYS A 43 -7.04 3.70 2.72
CA LYS A 43 -7.06 4.02 1.28
C LYS A 43 -7.16 2.77 0.39
N MET A 44 -7.08 1.57 0.96
CA MET A 44 -7.06 0.28 0.25
C MET A 44 -8.35 -0.50 0.48
#